data_AF-X5IEV6-F1
#
_entry.id   AF-X5IEV6-F1
#
_cell.length_a   1.000
_cell.length_b   1.000
_cell.length_c   1.000
_cell.angle_alpha   90.00
_cell.angle_beta   90.00
_cell.angle_gamma   90.00
#
_symmetry.space_group_name_H-M   'P 1'
#
loop_
_entity.id
_entity.type
_entity.pdbx_description
1 polymer ?
#
loop_
_entity_poly.entity_id
_entity_poly.type
_entity_poly.pdbx_seq_one_letter_code
_entity_poly.pdbx_strand_id
1 'polypeptide(L)'
;MGTEMVMVDEIPFPPQVNLDNKLLSLMGHAPVDKVLRVVVIKEIKGSQYGVQLENSVRDLLAEVDKYEEEEEAALEKVVDFFQSKYFKKSSVITFSFPANTATAKIVFENRLCLPRRGRRTHQLKWRMQMWVG
;
A
#
# COMPACT_ATOMS: atom_id res chain seq x y z
N MET A 1 -28.27 28.92 10.17
CA MET A 1 -26.91 28.65 10.67
C MET A 1 -26.02 28.56 9.45
N GLY A 2 -25.25 29.61 9.18
CA GLY A 2 -24.46 29.73 7.95
C GLY A 2 -23.32 28.72 7.95
N THR A 3 -23.19 27.96 6.85
CA THR A 3 -22.03 27.13 6.59
C THR A 3 -20.98 28.02 5.94
N GLU A 4 -19.98 28.41 6.71
CA GLU A 4 -18.77 29.07 6.18
C GLU A 4 -18.12 28.14 5.14
N MET A 5 -18.05 28.61 3.90
CA MET A 5 -17.32 27.96 2.82
C MET A 5 -15.84 28.29 2.99
N VAL A 6 -15.00 27.27 3.16
CA VAL A 6 -13.54 27.45 3.15
C VAL A 6 -13.08 27.42 1.71
N MET A 7 -12.70 28.58 1.17
CA MET A 7 -12.14 28.70 -0.18
C MET A 7 -10.70 28.16 -0.16
N VAL A 8 -10.43 27.11 -0.93
CA VAL A 8 -9.06 26.71 -1.29
C VAL A 8 -9.01 26.76 -2.82
N ASP A 9 -8.20 27.68 -3.37
CA ASP A 9 -7.96 27.86 -4.82
C ASP A 9 -9.22 28.09 -5.68
N GLU A 10 -10.14 28.97 -5.25
CA GLU A 10 -11.36 29.37 -5.98
C GLU A 10 -12.38 28.25 -6.27
N ILE A 11 -12.10 27.00 -5.86
CA ILE A 11 -13.00 25.87 -6.02
C ILE A 11 -13.76 25.68 -4.69
N PRO A 12 -15.10 25.80 -4.67
CA PRO A 12 -15.86 25.60 -3.44
C PRO A 12 -15.70 24.15 -2.98
N PHE A 13 -14.99 23.94 -1.88
CA PHE A 13 -14.81 22.61 -1.29
C PHE A 13 -16.13 22.16 -0.65
N PRO A 14 -16.74 21.06 -1.12
CA PRO A 14 -18.02 20.62 -0.60
C PRO A 14 -17.88 20.15 0.86
N PRO A 15 -18.76 20.57 1.78
CA PRO A 15 -18.71 20.20 3.21
C PRO A 15 -19.04 18.72 3.46
N GLN A 16 -19.66 18.04 2.49
CA GLN A 16 -19.99 16.62 2.55
C GLN A 16 -19.67 15.98 1.21
N VAL A 17 -18.66 15.11 1.18
CA VAL A 17 -18.43 14.19 0.07
C VAL A 17 -19.24 12.92 0.36
N ASN A 18 -20.39 12.77 -0.31
CA ASN A 18 -21.01 11.44 -0.37
C ASN A 18 -20.09 10.56 -1.20
N LEU A 19 -19.60 9.48 -0.59
CA LEU A 19 -18.77 8.46 -1.23
C LEU A 19 -19.63 7.57 -2.12
N ASP A 20 -20.36 8.19 -3.04
CA ASP A 20 -21.16 7.49 -4.03
C ASP A 20 -20.22 6.71 -4.95
N ASN A 21 -20.66 5.55 -5.43
CA ASN A 21 -19.87 4.70 -6.33
C ASN A 21 -19.29 5.48 -7.53
N LYS A 22 -20.03 6.48 -8.02
CA LYS A 22 -19.60 7.34 -9.13
C LYS A 22 -18.38 8.22 -8.79
N LEU A 23 -18.34 8.77 -7.58
CA LEU A 23 -17.21 9.60 -7.11
C LEU A 23 -15.98 8.74 -6.84
N LEU A 24 -16.18 7.56 -6.25
CA LEU A 24 -15.12 6.57 -6.02
C LEU A 24 -14.49 6.08 -7.32
N SER A 25 -15.29 5.79 -8.35
CA SER A 25 -14.78 5.40 -9.67
C SER A 25 -14.00 6.53 -10.34
N LEU A 26 -14.46 7.79 -10.20
CA LEU A 26 -13.76 8.94 -10.74
C LEU A 26 -12.40 9.15 -10.05
N MET A 27 -12.34 9.00 -8.72
CA MET A 27 -11.08 8.98 -7.97
C MET A 27 -10.18 7.81 -8.39
N GLY A 28 -10.75 6.65 -8.71
CA GLY A 28 -10.04 5.48 -9.23
C GLY A 28 -9.40 5.70 -10.60
N HIS A 29 -10.05 6.45 -11.49
CA HIS A 29 -9.55 6.73 -12.85
C HIS A 29 -8.75 8.04 -12.96
N ALA A 30 -8.83 8.93 -11.98
CA ALA A 30 -8.12 10.21 -12.02
C ALA A 30 -6.60 10.01 -12.19
N PRO A 31 -5.93 10.74 -13.10
CA PRO A 31 -4.49 10.65 -13.34
C PRO A 31 -3.70 11.40 -12.27
N VAL A 32 -3.90 11.02 -11.02
CA VAL A 32 -3.23 11.60 -9.85
C VAL A 32 -2.50 10.50 -9.09
N ASP A 33 -1.39 10.86 -8.44
CA ASP A 33 -0.65 9.94 -7.58
C ASP A 33 -1.52 9.54 -6.39
N LYS A 34 -1.80 8.24 -6.23
CA LYS A 34 -2.62 7.72 -5.13
C LYS A 34 -1.75 6.92 -4.19
N VAL A 35 -1.86 7.22 -2.90
CA VAL A 35 -1.17 6.48 -1.85
C VAL A 35 -2.19 5.98 -0.83
N LEU A 36 -2.27 4.66 -0.67
CA LEU A 36 -3.12 4.01 0.33
C LEU A 36 -2.24 3.41 1.41
N ARG A 37 -2.42 3.84 2.66
CA ARG A 37 -1.71 3.31 3.83
C ARG A 37 -2.67 2.54 4.72
N VAL A 38 -2.51 1.22 4.74
CA VAL A 38 -3.30 0.31 5.56
C VAL A 38 -2.51 -0.01 6.81
N VAL A 39 -3.03 0.39 7.97
CA VAL A 39 -2.44 0.05 9.27
C VAL A 39 -3.16 -1.14 9.86
N VAL A 40 -2.39 -2.18 10.19
CA VAL A 40 -2.91 -3.42 10.77
C VAL A 40 -3.23 -3.19 12.25
N ILE A 41 -4.52 -3.10 12.57
CA ILE A 41 -5.02 -2.89 13.95
C ILE A 41 -5.01 -4.21 14.74
N LYS A 42 -5.42 -5.30 14.09
CA LYS A 42 -5.49 -6.65 14.67
C LYS A 42 -4.50 -7.55 13.95
N GLU A 43 -3.80 -8.40 14.70
CA GLU A 43 -2.85 -9.35 14.09
C GLU A 43 -3.60 -10.35 13.23
N ILE A 44 -3.17 -10.47 11.98
CA ILE A 44 -3.76 -11.36 10.99
C ILE A 44 -2.64 -12.07 10.22
N LYS A 45 -2.93 -13.25 9.72
CA LYS A 45 -2.00 -13.90 8.78
C LYS A 45 -2.09 -13.16 7.46
N GLY A 46 -0.95 -12.95 6.80
CA GLY A 46 -0.96 -12.28 5.49
C GLY A 46 -1.74 -13.09 4.44
N SER A 47 -1.88 -14.41 4.60
CA SER A 47 -2.78 -15.23 3.80
C SER A 47 -4.26 -14.84 3.91
N GLN A 48 -4.73 -14.41 5.08
CA GLN A 48 -6.12 -13.94 5.23
C GLN A 48 -6.37 -12.65 4.45
N TYR A 49 -5.38 -11.75 4.41
CA TYR A 49 -5.46 -10.51 3.64
C TYR A 49 -5.26 -10.77 2.14
N GLY A 50 -4.33 -11.65 1.78
CA GLY A 50 -4.05 -12.05 0.40
C GLY A 50 -5.27 -12.63 -0.29
N VAL A 51 -5.98 -13.57 0.34
CA VAL A 51 -7.19 -14.18 -0.25
C VAL A 51 -8.32 -13.16 -0.42
N GLN A 52 -8.47 -12.20 0.50
CA GLN A 52 -9.47 -11.13 0.34
C GLN A 52 -9.14 -10.22 -0.84
N LEU A 53 -7.86 -9.87 -1.00
CA LEU A 53 -7.38 -9.06 -2.11
C LEU A 53 -7.53 -9.80 -3.44
N GLU A 54 -7.13 -11.07 -3.48
CA GLU A 54 -7.25 -11.96 -4.64
C GLU A 54 -8.68 -12.04 -5.13
N ASN A 55 -9.62 -12.41 -4.26
CA ASN A 55 -11.03 -12.53 -4.62
C ASN A 55 -11.58 -11.20 -5.14
N SER A 56 -11.29 -10.09 -4.44
CA SER A 56 -11.78 -8.77 -4.85
C SER A 56 -11.23 -8.33 -6.21
N VAL A 57 -9.94 -8.56 -6.47
CA VAL A 57 -9.30 -8.17 -7.73
C VAL A 57 -9.77 -9.07 -8.87
N ARG A 58 -9.86 -10.38 -8.62
CA ARG A 58 -10.34 -11.35 -9.59
C ARG A 58 -11.78 -11.07 -10.01
N ASP A 59 -12.67 -10.82 -9.04
CA ASP A 59 -14.08 -10.52 -9.33
C ASP A 59 -14.21 -9.26 -10.20
N LEU A 60 -13.42 -8.21 -9.90
CA LEU A 60 -13.42 -6.96 -10.67
C LEU A 60 -12.79 -7.11 -12.06
N LEU A 61 -11.69 -7.87 -12.20
CA LEU A 61 -11.04 -8.10 -13.50
C LEU A 61 -11.90 -8.99 -14.40
N ALA A 62 -12.58 -9.99 -13.84
CA ALA A 62 -13.51 -10.84 -14.56
C ALA A 62 -14.74 -10.05 -15.02
N GLU A 63 -15.26 -9.12 -14.21
CA GLU A 63 -16.38 -8.25 -14.59
C GLU A 63 -16.02 -7.32 -15.76
N VAL A 64 -14.77 -6.86 -15.83
CA VAL A 64 -14.28 -5.96 -16.88
C VAL A 64 -13.76 -6.73 -18.11
N ASP A 65 -13.80 -8.08 -18.08
CA ASP A 65 -13.30 -8.98 -19.14
C ASP A 65 -11.83 -8.70 -19.50
N LYS A 66 -10.99 -8.49 -18.47
CA LYS A 66 -9.54 -8.17 -18.56
C LYS A 66 -8.67 -9.08 -17.70
N TYR A 67 -9.17 -10.26 -17.35
CA TYR A 67 -8.41 -11.24 -16.59
C TYR A 67 -7.62 -12.13 -17.56
N GLU A 68 -6.46 -11.65 -18.03
CA GLU A 68 -5.55 -12.40 -18.89
C GLU A 68 -4.40 -13.04 -18.07
N GLU A 69 -3.56 -13.84 -18.73
CA GLU A 69 -2.44 -14.54 -18.08
C GLU A 69 -1.44 -13.60 -17.38
N GLU A 70 -1.27 -12.36 -17.87
CA GLU A 70 -0.34 -11.39 -17.27
C GLU A 70 -0.86 -10.88 -15.91
N GLU A 71 -2.14 -10.55 -15.83
CA GLU A 71 -2.80 -10.10 -14.61
C GLU A 71 -2.92 -11.22 -13.58
N GLU A 72 -3.20 -12.45 -14.02
CA GLU A 72 -3.20 -13.63 -13.15
C GLU A 72 -1.83 -13.86 -12.51
N ALA A 73 -0.76 -13.84 -13.31
CA ALA A 73 0.61 -13.97 -12.80
C ALA A 73 1.05 -12.81 -11.89
N ALA A 74 0.54 -11.60 -12.14
CA ALA A 74 0.75 -10.45 -11.26
C ALA A 74 0.01 -10.62 -9.92
N LEU A 75 -1.24 -11.09 -9.97
CA LEU A 75 -2.06 -11.33 -8.78
C LEU A 75 -1.46 -12.43 -7.90
N GLU A 76 -0.99 -13.53 -8.48
CA GLU A 76 -0.34 -14.62 -7.77
C GLU A 76 0.91 -14.13 -7.00
N LYS A 77 1.77 -13.32 -7.64
CA LYS A 77 2.96 -12.73 -6.97
C LYS A 77 2.58 -11.84 -5.79
N VAL A 78 1.48 -11.10 -5.91
CA VAL A 78 0.97 -10.23 -4.82
C VAL A 78 0.43 -11.10 -3.68
N VAL A 79 -0.31 -12.15 -4.00
CA VAL A 79 -0.84 -13.11 -3.01
C VAL A 79 0.30 -13.82 -2.30
N ASP A 80 1.29 -14.35 -3.01
CA ASP A 80 2.49 -14.98 -2.45
C ASP A 80 3.30 -14.02 -1.56
N PHE A 81 3.44 -12.76 -2.00
CA PHE A 81 4.06 -11.73 -1.18
C PHE A 81 3.31 -11.56 0.14
N PHE A 82 1.99 -11.61 0.16
CA PHE A 82 1.21 -11.50 1.39
C PHE A 82 1.20 -12.81 2.20
N GLN A 83 1.10 -13.97 1.57
CA GLN A 83 1.12 -15.28 2.24
C GLN A 83 2.43 -15.52 3.00
N SER A 84 3.57 -15.10 2.43
CA SER A 84 4.89 -15.19 3.05
C SER A 84 5.10 -14.22 4.23
N LYS A 85 4.17 -13.30 4.49
CA LYS A 85 4.27 -12.29 5.54
C LYS A 85 3.30 -12.55 6.69
N TYR A 86 3.76 -12.17 7.87
CA TYR A 86 2.94 -12.19 9.08
C TYR A 86 2.69 -10.77 9.56
N PHE A 87 1.42 -10.37 9.60
CA PHE A 87 1.02 -9.01 9.95
C PHE A 87 0.83 -8.89 11.46
N LYS A 88 1.88 -8.45 12.13
CA LYS A 88 1.84 -8.08 13.55
C LYS A 88 1.07 -6.79 13.76
N LYS A 89 0.64 -6.55 14.99
CA LYS A 89 -0.06 -5.32 15.36
C LYS A 89 0.81 -4.10 15.04
N SER A 90 0.22 -3.07 14.43
CA SER A 90 0.90 -1.84 13.99
C SER A 90 1.79 -1.99 12.75
N SER A 91 1.73 -3.10 12.03
CA SER A 91 2.32 -3.20 10.69
C SER A 91 1.62 -2.24 9.74
N VAL A 92 2.37 -1.68 8.78
CA VAL A 92 1.86 -0.73 7.79
C VAL A 92 2.11 -1.28 6.40
N ILE A 93 1.05 -1.37 5.60
CA ILE A 93 1.12 -1.70 4.18
C ILE A 93 0.87 -0.39 3.43
N THR A 94 1.78 -0.02 2.55
CA THR A 94 1.67 1.18 1.72
C THR A 94 1.58 0.77 0.27
N PHE A 95 0.47 1.12 -0.38
CA PHE A 95 0.29 1.00 -1.82
C PHE A 95 0.49 2.38 -2.43
N SER A 96 1.37 2.46 -3.42
CA SER A 96 1.62 3.69 -4.19
C SER A 96 1.29 3.42 -5.65
N PHE A 97 0.37 4.21 -6.19
CA PHE A 97 -0.07 4.20 -7.58
C PHE A 97 0.35 5.53 -8.23
N PRO A 98 1.56 5.59 -8.82
CA PRO A 98 1.99 6.74 -9.61
C PRO A 98 1.09 6.99 -10.83
N ALA A 99 0.76 8.25 -11.10
CA ALA A 99 -0.15 8.68 -12.17
C ALA A 99 0.32 8.31 -13.58
N ASN A 100 1.64 8.26 -13.79
CA ASN A 100 2.25 8.14 -15.11
C ASN A 100 2.66 6.72 -15.50
N THR A 101 2.49 5.74 -14.61
CA THR A 101 2.83 4.34 -14.91
C THR A 101 1.74 3.43 -14.39
N ALA A 102 1.30 2.47 -15.19
CA ALA A 102 0.39 1.40 -14.78
C ALA A 102 1.06 0.39 -13.82
N THR A 103 1.93 0.87 -12.93
CA THR A 103 2.68 0.05 -11.97
C THR A 103 2.29 0.44 -10.55
N ALA A 104 1.98 -0.56 -9.72
CA ALA A 104 1.70 -0.36 -8.30
C ALA A 104 2.93 -0.78 -7.48
N LYS A 105 3.36 0.08 -6.54
CA LYS A 105 4.42 -0.26 -5.59
C LYS A 105 3.79 -0.63 -4.25
N ILE A 106 4.08 -1.84 -3.77
CA ILE A 106 3.61 -2.34 -2.48
C ILE A 106 4.81 -2.36 -1.52
N VAL A 107 4.69 -1.64 -0.41
CA VAL A 107 5.72 -1.57 0.64
C VAL A 107 5.12 -2.08 1.94
N PHE A 108 5.75 -3.08 2.53
CA PHE A 108 5.39 -3.60 3.85
C PHE A 108 6.41 -3.15 4.90
N GLU A 109 5.95 -2.42 5.90
CA GLU A 109 6.77 -1.95 7.01
C GLU A 109 6.25 -2.54 8.32
N ASN A 110 7.09 -3.33 8.99
CA ASN A 110 6.80 -3.80 10.33
C ASN A 110 7.40 -2.82 11.35
N ARG A 111 6.55 -2.07 12.06
CA ARG A 111 7.01 -1.05 13.03
C ARG A 111 7.71 -1.61 14.27
N LEU A 112 7.83 -2.93 14.42
CA LEU A 112 8.58 -3.53 15.52
C LEU A 112 10.12 -3.46 15.39
N CYS A 113 10.66 -2.90 14.30
CA CYS A 113 12.11 -2.80 14.11
C CYS A 113 12.57 -1.38 13.74
N LEU A 114 12.19 -0.36 14.50
CA LEU A 114 13.01 0.85 14.56
C LEU A 114 14.16 0.58 15.55
N PRO A 115 15.42 0.36 15.11
CA PRO A 115 16.52 0.69 16.00
C PRO A 115 16.34 2.18 16.31
N ARG A 116 16.10 2.50 17.58
CA ARG A 116 16.29 3.87 18.08
C ARG A 116 17.61 4.36 17.48
N ARG A 117 17.56 5.40 16.64
CA ARG A 117 18.74 6.11 16.11
C ARG A 117 19.50 6.72 17.30
N GLY A 118 20.17 5.88 18.07
CA GLY A 118 21.28 6.25 18.92
C GLY A 118 22.49 6.29 18.01
N ARG A 119 22.92 7.49 17.62
CA ARG A 119 24.27 7.70 17.10
C ARG A 119 25.23 7.11 18.13
N ARG A 120 25.85 5.98 17.79
CA ARG A 120 27.19 5.65 18.26
C ARG A 120 28.05 5.55 17.03
N THR A 121 28.79 6.62 16.82
CA THR A 121 29.99 6.68 16.01
C THR A 121 30.95 5.58 16.47
N HIS A 122 30.93 4.43 15.82
CA HIS A 122 32.05 3.49 15.82
C HIS A 122 32.21 2.96 14.40
N GLN A 123 32.56 3.87 13.50
CA GLN A 123 33.64 3.60 12.58
C GLN A 123 34.79 3.05 13.43
N LEU A 124 35.06 1.75 13.35
CA LEU A 124 36.35 1.09 13.56
C LEU A 124 36.12 -0.42 13.67
N LYS A 125 36.84 -1.14 12.80
CA LYS A 125 37.38 -2.49 13.06
C LYS A 125 36.51 -3.70 12.70
N TRP A 126 36.11 -3.80 11.43
CA TRP A 126 35.90 -5.10 10.74
C TRP A 126 36.70 -5.20 9.44
N ARG A 127 37.87 -4.56 9.41
CA ARG A 127 38.96 -4.95 8.52
C ARG A 127 40.07 -5.54 9.38
N MET A 128 40.56 -6.68 8.93
CA MET A 128 41.75 -7.42 9.38
C MET A 128 41.45 -8.66 10.24
N GLN A 129 41.97 -9.78 9.73
CA GLN A 129 42.13 -11.10 10.34
C GLN A 129 40.96 -12.08 10.22
N MET A 130 40.89 -12.72 9.05
CA MET A 130 40.96 -14.19 8.96
C MET A 130 41.42 -14.55 7.53
N TRP A 131 42.71 -14.34 7.30
CA TRP A 131 43.48 -15.03 6.25
C TRP A 131 44.71 -15.58 6.98
N VAL A 132 44.51 -16.75 7.59
CA VAL A 132 45.56 -17.67 8.01
C VAL A 132 45.10 -19.00 7.44
N GLY A 133 45.83 -19.49 6.45
CA GLY A 133 45.52 -20.62 5.59
C GLY A 133 46.32 -20.48 4.31
#